data_AF-A0A815UMD1-F1
#
_entry.id   AF-A0A815UMD1-F1
#
_cell.length_a   1.000
_cell.length_b   1.000
_cell.length_c   1.000
_cell.angle_alpha   90.00
_cell.angle_beta   90.00
_cell.angle_gamma   90.00
#
_symmetry.space_group_name_H-M   'P 1'
#
loop_
_entity.id
_entity.type
_entity.pdbx_description
1 polymer ?
#
loop_
_entity_poly.entity_id
_entity_poly.type
_entity_poly.pdbx_seq_one_letter_code
_entity_poly.pdbx_strand_id
1 'polypeptide(L)'
;MNEQQEEVSGMDIDIGQGASTTIVSTEMQKTYEITNILANEIQILNDDIQRFSSESIRLQSSIESLTQDFSSIKLSVQEQSSFIDGVKPNQEILQQDIASLKQKIDDIQYVSYDGTFIWKIMNFHEKMMDAQSERQTSIYSPPFYSSSIGYKMRL
;
A
#
# COMPACT_ATOMS: atom_id res chain seq x y z
N MET A 1 80.39 38.88 76.28
CA MET A 1 80.42 37.67 75.43
C MET A 1 79.16 36.88 75.71
N ASN A 2 78.33 36.76 74.67
CA ASN A 2 77.29 35.77 74.29
C ASN A 2 76.25 35.31 75.33
N GLU A 3 74.95 35.53 75.05
CA GLU A 3 73.96 34.58 74.42
C GLU A 3 73.69 33.35 75.29
N GLN A 4 72.49 32.80 75.46
CA GLN A 4 71.09 33.00 75.08
C GLN A 4 70.35 31.94 75.93
N GLN A 5 69.09 32.17 76.32
CA GLN A 5 67.98 31.21 76.14
C GLN A 5 66.71 31.73 76.80
N GLU A 6 65.73 32.02 75.94
CA GLU A 6 64.32 32.24 76.26
C GLU A 6 63.66 30.90 76.63
N GLU A 7 62.92 30.88 77.73
CA GLU A 7 62.01 29.80 78.08
C GLU A 7 60.58 30.26 77.79
N VAL A 8 59.92 29.52 76.90
CA VAL A 8 58.65 29.85 76.26
C VAL A 8 57.49 29.51 77.19
N SER A 9 56.76 30.52 77.67
CA SER A 9 55.56 30.36 78.51
C SER A 9 54.29 30.74 77.74
N GLY A 10 53.55 29.70 77.36
CA GLY A 10 52.08 29.61 77.28
C GLY A 10 51.27 30.80 76.78
N MET A 11 50.61 30.62 75.63
CA MET A 11 49.29 31.18 75.41
C MET A 11 48.43 30.20 74.60
N ASP A 12 47.35 29.77 75.24
CA ASP A 12 46.31 28.90 74.70
C ASP A 12 45.56 29.54 73.53
N ILE A 13 45.44 28.74 72.47
CA ILE A 13 44.22 28.40 71.72
C ILE A 13 43.33 29.55 71.22
N ASP A 14 43.27 29.69 69.89
CA ASP A 14 41.97 29.80 69.22
C ASP A 14 41.90 28.85 68.00
N ILE A 15 41.22 27.71 68.21
CA ILE A 15 40.94 26.70 67.19
C ILE A 15 39.69 27.15 66.42
N GLY A 16 39.85 28.16 65.57
CA GLY A 16 38.82 28.57 64.59
C GLY A 16 38.80 27.72 63.31
N GLN A 17 39.78 26.83 63.13
CA GLN A 17 39.98 26.06 61.89
C GLN A 17 39.13 24.78 61.79
N GLY A 18 38.63 24.25 62.91
CA GLY A 18 37.84 23.02 62.93
C GLY A 18 36.47 23.16 62.25
N ALA A 19 35.73 24.22 62.55
CA ALA A 19 34.39 24.44 61.97
C ALA A 19 34.45 24.71 60.46
N SER A 20 35.34 25.60 60.00
CA SER A 20 35.49 25.88 58.56
C SER A 20 35.98 24.68 57.76
N THR A 21 36.91 23.88 58.29
CA THR A 21 37.42 22.68 57.61
C THR A 21 36.36 21.57 57.56
N THR A 22 35.58 21.39 58.63
CA THR A 22 34.45 20.44 58.65
C THR A 22 33.31 20.86 57.73
N ILE A 23 32.98 22.16 57.64
CA ILE A 23 31.97 22.68 56.72
C ILE A 23 32.42 22.45 55.26
N VAL A 24 33.66 22.84 54.92
CA VAL A 24 34.23 22.64 53.57
C VAL A 24 34.26 21.15 53.19
N SER A 25 34.60 20.25 54.12
CA SER A 25 34.55 18.80 53.88
C SER A 25 33.14 18.29 53.60
N THR A 26 32.12 18.85 54.25
CA THR A 26 30.73 18.42 54.09
C THR A 26 30.15 18.93 52.76
N GLU A 27 30.47 20.16 52.36
CA GLU A 27 30.14 20.69 51.03
C GLU A 27 30.85 19.92 49.91
N MET A 28 32.12 19.54 50.11
CA MET A 28 32.90 18.74 49.16
C MET A 28 32.32 17.33 48.97
N GLN A 29 31.76 16.73 50.03
CA GLN A 29 31.07 15.44 49.95
C GLN A 29 29.80 15.54 49.08
N LYS A 30 28.98 16.58 49.29
CA LYS A 30 27.76 16.81 48.51
C LYS A 30 28.05 17.07 47.03
N THR A 31 29.09 17.86 46.74
CA THR A 31 29.48 18.12 45.34
C THR A 31 29.97 16.85 44.66
N TYR A 32 30.68 15.97 45.38
CA TYR A 32 31.07 14.65 44.87
C TYR A 32 29.87 13.73 44.57
N GLU A 33 28.87 13.70 45.45
CA GLU A 33 27.64 12.94 45.21
C GLU A 33 26.88 13.45 43.97
N ILE A 34 26.73 14.77 43.85
CA ILE A 34 26.07 15.39 42.69
C ILE A 34 26.85 15.11 41.40
N THR A 35 28.19 15.18 41.42
CA THR A 35 29.00 14.86 40.25
C THR A 35 28.88 13.40 39.82
N ASN A 36 28.80 12.46 40.77
CA ASN A 36 28.56 11.05 40.44
C ASN A 36 27.16 10.79 39.86
N ILE A 37 26.13 11.45 40.39
CA ILE A 37 24.77 11.36 39.84
C ILE A 37 24.76 11.88 38.39
N LEU A 38 25.33 13.06 38.17
CA LEU A 38 25.43 13.65 36.83
C LEU A 38 26.24 12.77 35.88
N ALA A 39 27.33 12.15 36.34
CA ALA A 39 28.11 11.22 35.54
C ALA A 39 27.28 9.99 35.11
N ASN A 40 26.46 9.44 36.02
CA ASN A 40 25.55 8.34 35.70
C ASN A 40 24.45 8.74 34.72
N GLU A 41 23.85 9.91 34.90
CA GLU A 41 22.82 10.43 33.99
C GLU A 41 23.38 10.66 32.58
N ILE A 42 24.60 11.21 32.48
CA ILE A 42 25.31 11.37 31.20
C ILE A 42 25.55 10.00 30.55
N GLN A 43 25.94 8.99 31.34
CA GLN A 43 26.16 7.64 30.81
C GLN A 43 24.87 7.02 30.27
N ILE A 44 23.77 7.11 31.02
CA ILE A 44 22.45 6.61 30.57
C ILE A 44 22.04 7.30 29.27
N LEU A 45 22.18 8.63 29.22
CA LEU A 45 21.84 9.39 28.01
C LEU A 45 22.72 9.00 26.82
N ASN A 46 24.02 8.75 27.05
CA ASN A 46 24.91 8.26 26.02
C ASN A 46 24.48 6.88 25.49
N ASP A 47 24.10 5.96 26.37
CA ASP A 47 23.63 4.63 25.99
C ASP A 47 22.32 4.71 25.18
N ASP A 48 21.41 5.59 25.57
CA ASP A 48 20.18 5.88 24.82
C ASP A 48 20.48 6.46 23.43
N ILE A 49 21.43 7.41 23.32
CA ILE A 49 21.87 7.96 22.03
C ILE A 49 22.41 6.86 21.12
N GLN A 50 23.24 5.94 21.64
CA GLN A 50 23.78 4.82 20.86
C GLN A 50 22.68 3.85 20.41
N ARG A 51 21.71 3.58 21.29
CA ARG A 51 20.54 2.76 20.95
C ARG A 51 19.70 3.40 19.86
N PHE A 52 19.39 4.70 19.98
CA PHE A 52 18.64 5.43 18.96
C PHE A 52 19.39 5.50 17.63
N SER A 53 20.71 5.67 17.66
CA SER A 53 21.57 5.61 16.46
C SER A 53 21.46 4.26 15.76
N SER A 54 21.53 3.18 16.53
CA SER A 54 21.39 1.80 16.00
C SER A 54 20.01 1.55 15.39
N GLU A 55 18.95 2.05 16.03
CA GLU A 55 17.59 1.94 15.50
C GLU A 55 17.41 2.76 14.22
N SER A 56 17.97 3.96 14.17
CA SER A 56 17.98 4.80 12.97
C SER A 56 18.62 4.09 11.76
N ILE A 57 19.76 3.42 11.98
CA ILE A 57 20.43 2.63 10.94
C ILE A 57 19.54 1.47 10.46
N ARG A 58 18.88 0.76 11.39
CA ARG A 58 17.97 -0.35 11.05
C ARG A 58 16.76 0.12 10.23
N LEU A 59 16.16 1.24 10.62
CA LEU A 59 15.05 1.84 9.89
C LEU A 59 15.50 2.28 8.49
N GLN A 60 16.68 2.88 8.38
CA GLN A 60 17.25 3.27 7.10
C GLN A 60 17.41 2.07 6.15
N SER A 61 18.00 0.97 6.61
CA SER A 61 18.11 -0.26 5.80
C SER A 61 16.75 -0.84 5.41
N SER A 62 15.76 -0.75 6.30
CA SER A 62 14.40 -1.21 6.00
C SER A 62 13.72 -0.35 4.93
N ILE A 63 13.92 0.97 4.97
CA ILE A 63 13.44 1.91 3.95
C ILE A 63 14.09 1.63 2.59
N GLU A 64 15.39 1.36 2.58
CA GLU A 64 16.11 1.02 1.34
C GLU A 64 15.58 -0.27 0.72
N SER A 65 15.39 -1.32 1.51
CA SER A 65 14.78 -2.57 1.04
C SER A 65 13.37 -2.33 0.49
N LEU A 66 12.54 -1.58 1.20
CA LEU A 66 11.17 -1.28 0.76
C LEU A 66 11.16 -0.45 -0.54
N THR A 67 12.11 0.47 -0.70
CA THR A 67 12.27 1.28 -1.91
C THR A 67 12.66 0.41 -3.11
N GLN A 68 13.53 -0.58 -2.88
CA GLN A 68 13.90 -1.57 -3.89
C GLN A 68 12.69 -2.43 -4.29
N ASP A 69 11.98 -3.00 -3.32
CA ASP A 69 10.78 -3.81 -3.57
C ASP A 69 9.72 -3.02 -4.33
N PHE A 70 9.48 -1.77 -3.95
CA PHE A 70 8.56 -0.88 -4.65
C PHE A 70 8.97 -0.67 -6.11
N SER A 71 10.26 -0.51 -6.38
CA SER A 71 10.78 -0.35 -7.74
C SER A 71 10.58 -1.62 -8.58
N SER A 72 10.83 -2.80 -8.00
CA SER A 72 10.58 -4.09 -8.64
C SER A 72 9.09 -4.31 -8.95
N ILE A 73 8.20 -4.02 -7.99
CA ILE A 73 6.74 -4.11 -8.19
C ILE A 73 6.30 -3.15 -9.29
N LYS A 74 6.79 -1.91 -9.29
CA LYS A 74 6.46 -0.91 -10.31
C LYS A 74 6.81 -1.40 -11.71
N LEU A 75 7.98 -2.01 -11.90
CA LEU A 75 8.38 -2.60 -13.19
C LEU A 75 7.47 -3.76 -13.59
N SER A 76 7.16 -4.66 -12.67
CA SER A 76 6.26 -5.79 -12.94
C SER A 76 4.85 -5.34 -13.35
N VAL A 77 4.30 -4.32 -12.68
CA VAL A 77 3.00 -3.72 -13.05
C VAL A 77 3.05 -3.11 -14.44
N GLN A 78 4.16 -2.43 -14.79
CA GLN A 78 4.33 -1.83 -16.11
C GLN A 78 4.40 -2.89 -17.23
N GLU A 79 5.10 -4.00 -17.00
CA GLU A 79 5.13 -5.13 -17.93
C GLU A 79 3.75 -5.78 -18.09
N GLN A 80 3.05 -6.00 -16.99
CA GLN A 80 1.71 -6.59 -17.02
C GLN A 80 0.71 -5.67 -17.73
N SER A 81 0.79 -4.35 -17.55
CA SER A 81 -0.03 -3.39 -18.30
C SER A 81 0.24 -3.48 -19.79
N SER A 82 1.52 -3.52 -20.19
CA SER A 82 1.91 -3.66 -21.60
C SER A 82 1.41 -4.97 -22.20
N PHE A 83 1.45 -6.07 -21.44
CA PHE A 83 0.89 -7.36 -21.86
C PHE A 83 -0.62 -7.31 -22.05
N ILE A 84 -1.35 -6.71 -21.11
CA ILE A 84 -2.80 -6.53 -21.19
C ILE A 84 -3.17 -5.73 -22.45
N ASP A 85 -2.44 -4.65 -22.73
CA ASP A 85 -2.69 -3.82 -23.90
C ASP A 85 -2.38 -4.56 -25.21
N GLY A 86 -1.44 -5.51 -25.21
CA GLY A 86 -1.20 -6.42 -26.34
C GLY A 86 -2.30 -7.49 -26.54
N VAL A 87 -2.97 -7.93 -25.48
CA VAL A 87 -4.01 -8.96 -25.55
C VAL A 87 -5.39 -8.39 -25.90
N LYS A 88 -5.69 -7.15 -25.50
CA LYS A 88 -6.99 -6.49 -25.74
C LYS A 88 -7.46 -6.54 -27.20
N PRO A 89 -6.64 -6.20 -28.22
CA PRO A 89 -7.09 -6.25 -29.62
C PRO A 89 -7.50 -7.65 -30.07
N ASN A 90 -6.79 -8.69 -29.61
CA ASN A 90 -7.12 -10.08 -29.95
C ASN A 90 -8.49 -10.46 -29.36
N GLN A 91 -8.78 -10.02 -28.14
CA GLN A 91 -10.08 -10.24 -27.52
C GLN A 91 -11.21 -9.54 -28.30
N GLU A 92 -11.00 -8.31 -28.76
CA GLU A 92 -11.99 -7.57 -29.58
C GLU A 92 -12.25 -8.28 -30.91
N ILE A 93 -11.20 -8.73 -31.61
CA ILE A 93 -11.33 -9.49 -32.86
C ILE A 93 -12.10 -10.79 -32.62
N LEU A 94 -11.76 -11.55 -31.58
CA LEU A 94 -12.46 -12.80 -31.26
C LEU A 94 -13.93 -12.55 -30.93
N GLN A 95 -14.26 -11.46 -30.24
CA GLN A 95 -15.65 -11.09 -29.97
C GLN A 95 -16.41 -10.77 -31.26
N GLN A 96 -15.78 -10.04 -32.19
CA GLN A 96 -16.35 -9.75 -33.51
C GLN A 96 -16.57 -11.03 -34.32
N ASP A 97 -15.59 -11.94 -34.34
CA ASP A 97 -15.68 -13.22 -35.05
C ASP A 97 -16.80 -14.10 -34.48
N ILE A 98 -16.91 -14.18 -33.14
CA ILE A 98 -18.01 -14.91 -32.48
C ILE A 98 -19.36 -14.30 -32.86
N ALA A 99 -19.50 -12.98 -32.88
CA ALA A 99 -20.74 -12.32 -33.28
C ALA A 99 -21.10 -12.63 -34.75
N SER A 100 -20.11 -12.58 -35.64
CA SER A 100 -20.29 -12.92 -37.07
C SER A 100 -20.68 -14.39 -37.25
N LEU A 101 -20.03 -15.31 -36.54
CA LEU A 101 -20.34 -16.74 -36.60
C LEU A 101 -21.73 -17.04 -36.05
N LYS A 102 -22.13 -16.41 -34.94
CA LYS A 102 -23.50 -16.54 -34.41
C LYS A 102 -24.54 -16.08 -35.43
N GLN A 103 -24.32 -14.94 -36.07
CA GLN A 103 -25.20 -14.45 -37.14
C GLN A 103 -25.29 -15.45 -38.30
N LYS A 104 -24.17 -16.03 -38.74
CA LYS A 104 -24.16 -17.06 -39.79
C LYS A 104 -24.90 -18.33 -39.38
N ILE A 105 -24.77 -18.76 -38.12
CA ILE A 105 -25.51 -19.91 -37.59
C ILE A 105 -27.01 -19.63 -37.61
N ASP A 106 -27.43 -18.46 -37.12
CA ASP A 106 -28.84 -18.05 -37.15
C ASP A 106 -29.37 -17.97 -38.58
N ASP A 107 -28.59 -17.41 -39.51
CA ASP A 107 -28.91 -17.37 -40.95
C ASP A 107 -29.01 -18.78 -41.58
N ILE A 108 -28.47 -19.85 -40.97
CA ILE A 108 -28.58 -21.23 -41.51
C ILE A 108 -29.68 -22.02 -40.78
N GLN A 109 -29.83 -21.82 -39.47
CA GLN A 109 -30.70 -22.63 -38.61
C GLN A 109 -32.19 -22.43 -38.92
N TYR A 110 -32.58 -21.25 -39.41
CA TYR A 110 -33.98 -20.89 -39.66
C TYR A 110 -34.34 -20.81 -41.15
N VAL A 111 -33.42 -21.21 -42.04
CA VAL A 111 -33.62 -21.06 -43.48
C VAL A 111 -34.13 -22.35 -44.12
N SER A 112 -35.31 -22.25 -44.72
CA SER A 112 -35.67 -23.13 -45.83
C SER A 112 -35.29 -22.49 -47.16
N TYR A 113 -34.83 -23.30 -48.10
CA TYR A 113 -34.47 -22.91 -49.46
C TYR A 113 -35.48 -23.41 -50.50
N ASP A 114 -36.70 -23.76 -50.08
CA ASP A 114 -37.80 -24.19 -50.96
C ASP A 114 -38.98 -23.18 -50.97
N GLY A 115 -38.80 -22.02 -50.33
CA GLY A 115 -39.84 -21.00 -50.17
C GLY A 115 -40.86 -21.28 -49.05
N THR A 116 -40.76 -22.40 -48.33
CA THR A 116 -41.65 -22.73 -47.20
C THR A 116 -40.98 -22.40 -45.87
N PHE A 117 -41.60 -21.56 -45.04
CA PHE A 117 -41.04 -21.16 -43.75
C PHE A 117 -42.02 -21.35 -42.59
N ILE A 118 -41.56 -22.01 -41.52
CA ILE A 118 -42.34 -22.22 -40.29
C ILE A 118 -41.75 -21.36 -39.18
N TRP A 119 -42.49 -20.34 -38.76
CA TRP A 119 -42.10 -19.47 -37.67
C TRP A 119 -42.81 -19.86 -36.37
N LYS A 120 -42.06 -20.35 -35.38
CA LYS A 120 -42.59 -20.60 -34.04
C LYS A 120 -42.41 -19.37 -33.15
N ILE A 121 -43.51 -18.79 -32.71
CA ILE A 121 -43.49 -17.67 -31.75
C ILE A 121 -43.41 -18.23 -30.33
N MET A 122 -42.25 -18.07 -29.69
CA MET A 122 -42.04 -18.41 -28.29
C MET A 122 -42.50 -17.25 -27.38
N ASN A 123 -42.84 -17.56 -26.13
CA ASN A 123 -43.28 -16.59 -25.11
C ASN A 123 -44.45 -15.69 -25.56
N PHE A 124 -45.45 -16.29 -26.21
CA PHE A 124 -46.59 -15.55 -26.77
C PHE A 124 -47.28 -14.60 -25.77
N HIS A 125 -47.48 -15.05 -24.52
CA HIS A 125 -48.15 -14.25 -23.50
C HIS A 125 -47.41 -12.94 -23.19
N GLU A 126 -46.09 -13.02 -23.01
CA GLU A 126 -45.22 -11.87 -22.78
C GLU A 126 -45.27 -10.90 -23.97
N LYS A 127 -45.11 -11.42 -25.19
CA LYS A 127 -45.19 -10.62 -26.42
C LYS A 127 -46.55 -9.96 -26.63
N MET A 128 -47.62 -10.61 -26.21
CA MET A 128 -48.97 -10.05 -26.25
C MET A 128 -49.11 -8.88 -25.25
N MET A 129 -48.57 -9.03 -24.04
CA MET A 129 -48.59 -7.95 -23.04
C MET A 129 -47.78 -6.73 -23.51
N ASP A 130 -46.64 -6.94 -24.14
CA ASP A 130 -45.82 -5.86 -24.71
C ASP A 130 -46.57 -5.11 -25.83
N ALA A 131 -47.34 -5.82 -26.66
CA ALA A 131 -48.16 -5.21 -27.70
C ALA A 131 -49.34 -4.43 -27.11
N GLN A 132 -50.01 -4.97 -26.09
CA GLN A 132 -51.11 -4.30 -25.38
C GLN A 132 -50.65 -3.04 -24.62
N SER A 133 -49.42 -3.06 -24.13
CA SER A 133 -48.79 -1.93 -23.44
C SER A 133 -48.12 -0.93 -24.40
N GLU A 134 -48.29 -1.11 -25.72
CA GLU A 134 -47.67 -0.33 -26.80
C GLU A 134 -46.12 -0.29 -26.77
N ARG A 135 -45.49 -1.16 -25.99
CA ARG A 135 -44.02 -1.24 -25.89
C ARG A 135 -43.39 -1.82 -27.16
N GLN A 136 -44.03 -2.84 -27.73
CA GLN A 136 -43.60 -3.47 -28.97
C GLN A 136 -44.81 -4.00 -29.74
N THR A 137 -45.25 -3.24 -30.74
CA THR A 137 -46.47 -3.54 -31.52
C THR A 137 -46.23 -4.48 -32.70
N SER A 138 -44.97 -4.73 -33.07
CA SER A 138 -44.61 -5.65 -34.13
C SER A 138 -43.33 -6.44 -33.81
N ILE A 139 -43.27 -7.65 -34.34
CA ILE A 139 -42.13 -8.54 -34.30
C ILE A 139 -41.85 -9.03 -35.71
N TYR A 140 -40.59 -9.25 -36.02
CA TYR A 140 -40.18 -9.77 -37.33
C TYR A 140 -39.70 -11.21 -37.20
N SER A 141 -39.94 -12.00 -38.23
CA SER A 141 -39.38 -13.34 -38.33
C SER A 141 -37.88 -13.31 -38.63
N PRO A 142 -37.14 -14.40 -38.33
CA PRO A 142 -35.87 -14.69 -38.98
C PRO A 142 -36.00 -14.68 -40.51
N PRO A 143 -34.92 -14.40 -41.25
CA PRO A 143 -34.97 -14.40 -42.70
C PRO A 143 -35.07 -15.82 -43.28
N PHE A 144 -35.74 -15.96 -44.42
CA PHE A 144 -35.84 -17.21 -45.20
C PHE A 144 -35.70 -16.94 -46.70
N TYR A 145 -35.51 -17.97 -47.52
CA TYR A 145 -35.15 -17.82 -48.93
C TYR A 145 -36.16 -18.51 -49.85
N SER A 146 -36.43 -17.91 -51.01
CA SER A 146 -37.33 -18.51 -52.02
C SER A 146 -36.71 -19.71 -52.75
N SER A 147 -35.37 -19.77 -52.85
CA SER A 147 -34.58 -20.86 -53.42
C SER A 147 -33.12 -20.74 -52.95
N SER A 148 -32.25 -21.71 -53.31
CA SER A 148 -30.81 -21.68 -52.94
C SER A 148 -30.04 -20.44 -53.44
N ILE A 149 -30.51 -19.79 -54.51
CA ILE A 149 -29.95 -18.54 -55.06
C ILE A 149 -31.10 -17.49 -55.21
N GLY A 150 -32.10 -17.59 -54.35
CA GLY A 150 -33.35 -16.82 -54.45
C GLY A 150 -33.37 -15.54 -53.63
N TYR A 151 -34.58 -14.97 -53.46
CA TYR A 151 -34.80 -13.76 -52.67
C TYR A 151 -34.75 -14.06 -51.17
N LYS A 152 -34.12 -13.17 -50.38
CA LYS A 152 -34.15 -13.16 -48.91
C LYS A 152 -35.40 -12.41 -48.44
N MET A 153 -36.27 -13.07 -47.69
CA MET A 153 -37.57 -12.57 -47.22
C MET A 153 -37.67 -12.60 -45.69
N ARG A 154 -38.56 -11.79 -45.11
CA ARG A 154 -38.93 -11.78 -43.68
C ARG A 154 -40.40 -11.42 -43.53
N LEU A 155 -41.07 -11.97 -42.52
CA LEU A 155 -42.46 -11.64 -42.15
C LEU A 155 -42.50 -10.74 -40.93
#